data_AF-A0A497FJ02-F1
#
_entry.id   AF-A0A497FJ02-F1
#
_cell.length_a   1.000
_cell.length_b   1.000
_cell.length_c   1.000
_cell.angle_alpha   90.00
_cell.angle_beta   90.00
_cell.angle_gamma   90.00
#
_symmetry.space_group_name_H-M   'P 1'
#
loop_
_entity.id
_entity.type
_entity.pdbx_description
1 polymer ?
#
loop_
_entity_poly.entity_id
_entity_poly.type
_entity_poly.pdbx_seq_one_letter_code
_entity_poly.pdbx_strand_id
1 'polypeptide(L)'
;KIPAKVRKSCEERRERDIKEGWEPEDDLLNYADFSDYERIIIHHWDIFKVYFRENQEKVKTYLKDINSLGRRRVMHVRTITPDYANMVRQQIKWLSESIDEVGY
;
A
#
# COMPACT_ATOMS: atom_id res chain seq x y z
N LYS A 1 -0.24 16.12 -2.28
CA LYS A 1 -1.58 16.04 -2.94
C LYS A 1 -1.78 14.63 -3.50
N ILE A 2 -2.88 13.93 -3.19
CA ILE A 2 -3.13 12.57 -3.69
C ILE A 2 -3.20 12.57 -5.24
N PRO A 3 -2.49 11.65 -5.94
CA PRO A 3 -2.54 11.55 -7.40
C PRO A 3 -3.96 11.32 -7.91
N ALA A 4 -4.34 11.95 -9.03
CA ALA A 4 -5.70 11.90 -9.57
C ALA A 4 -6.23 10.48 -9.78
N LYS A 5 -5.37 9.57 -10.26
CA LYS A 5 -5.72 8.16 -10.48
C LYS A 5 -6.05 7.43 -9.17
N VAL A 6 -5.28 7.70 -8.11
CA VAL A 6 -5.51 7.11 -6.79
C VAL A 6 -6.79 7.67 -6.18
N ARG A 7 -6.98 8.99 -6.27
CA ARG A 7 -8.21 9.66 -5.81
C ARG A 7 -9.45 9.02 -6.42
N LYS A 8 -9.48 8.88 -7.75
CA LYS A 8 -10.58 8.25 -8.46
C LYS A 8 -10.87 6.83 -7.96
N SER A 9 -9.83 5.99 -7.81
CA SER A 9 -10.02 4.62 -7.32
C SER A 9 -10.52 4.56 -5.87
N CYS A 10 -10.07 5.47 -5.00
CA CYS A 10 -10.61 5.58 -3.65
C CYS A 10 -12.07 6.05 -3.64
N GLU A 11 -12.42 7.02 -4.49
CA GLU A 11 -13.81 7.50 -4.64
C GLU A 11 -14.74 6.37 -5.12
N GLU A 12 -14.31 5.59 -6.11
CA GLU A 12 -15.06 4.41 -6.60
C GLU A 12 -15.27 3.33 -5.51
N ARG A 13 -14.34 3.20 -4.55
CA ARG A 13 -14.50 2.29 -3.40
C ARG A 13 -15.47 2.88 -2.37
N ARG A 14 -15.37 4.17 -2.06
CA ARG A 14 -16.31 4.87 -1.17
C ARG A 14 -17.74 4.85 -1.70
N GLU A 15 -17.93 5.09 -2.99
CA GLU A 15 -19.24 5.02 -3.64
C GLU A 15 -19.84 3.61 -3.56
N ARG A 16 -18.99 2.57 -3.58
CA ARG A 16 -19.43 1.19 -3.42
C ARG A 16 -19.94 0.91 -2.01
N ASP A 17 -19.24 1.38 -0.99
CA ASP A 17 -19.68 1.26 0.41
C ASP A 17 -21.06 1.89 0.59
N ILE A 18 -21.23 3.14 0.12
CA ILE A 18 -22.50 3.86 0.17
C ILE A 18 -23.61 3.07 -0.55
N LYS A 19 -23.30 2.53 -1.74
CA LYS A 19 -24.25 1.72 -2.52
C LYS A 19 -24.64 0.42 -1.83
N GLU A 20 -23.71 -0.19 -1.11
CA GLU A 20 -23.90 -1.43 -0.35
C GLU A 20 -24.51 -1.19 1.05
N GLY A 21 -24.74 0.08 1.43
CA GLY A 21 -25.38 0.47 2.70
C GLY A 21 -24.41 0.55 3.88
N TRP A 22 -23.11 0.56 3.63
CA TRP A 22 -22.08 0.79 4.65
C TRP A 22 -21.91 2.28 4.90
N GLU A 23 -21.58 2.63 6.14
CA GLU A 23 -21.16 3.98 6.50
C GLU A 23 -19.78 4.25 5.88
N PRO A 24 -19.62 5.29 5.04
CA PRO A 24 -18.35 5.56 4.39
C PRO A 24 -17.32 6.12 5.38
N GLU A 25 -16.06 5.79 5.17
CA GLU A 25 -14.94 6.37 5.93
C GLU A 25 -14.84 7.89 5.71
N ASP A 26 -14.39 8.59 6.76
CA ASP A 26 -14.22 10.04 6.74
C ASP A 26 -13.09 10.50 5.79
N ASP A 27 -11.93 9.84 5.86
CA ASP A 27 -10.79 10.15 5.01
C ASP A 27 -10.76 9.24 3.77
N LEU A 28 -10.67 9.86 2.59
CA LEU A 28 -10.53 9.15 1.33
C LEU A 28 -9.28 8.27 1.29
N LEU A 29 -8.24 8.62 2.04
CA LEU A 29 -7.01 7.82 2.13
C LEU A 29 -7.25 6.47 2.83
N ASN A 30 -8.28 6.33 3.67
CA ASN A 30 -8.64 5.05 4.31
C ASN A 30 -9.08 4.00 3.26
N TYR A 31 -9.50 4.45 2.08
CA TYR A 31 -9.82 3.58 0.95
C TYR A 31 -8.60 3.14 0.12
N ALA A 32 -7.40 3.64 0.42
CA ALA A 32 -6.19 3.29 -0.32
C ALA A 32 -5.71 1.87 0.03
N ASP A 33 -5.33 1.10 -0.99
CA ASP A 33 -4.63 -0.17 -0.80
C ASP A 33 -3.11 -0.03 -1.10
N PHE A 34 -2.35 -1.11 -0.92
CA PHE A 34 -0.90 -1.11 -1.16
C PHE A 34 -0.50 -0.63 -2.58
N SER A 35 -1.33 -0.84 -3.59
CA SER A 35 -1.05 -0.33 -4.94
C SER A 35 -1.31 1.17 -5.09
N ASP A 36 -2.19 1.73 -4.25
CA ASP A 36 -2.41 3.16 -4.16
C ASP A 36 -1.29 3.84 -3.36
N TYR A 37 -0.86 3.24 -2.25
CA TYR A 37 0.31 3.70 -1.50
C TYR A 37 1.58 3.70 -2.35
N GLU A 38 1.81 2.65 -3.15
CA GLU A 38 2.90 2.64 -4.15
C GLU A 38 2.84 3.89 -5.03
N ARG A 39 1.68 4.18 -5.64
CA ARG A 39 1.53 5.35 -6.51
C ARG A 39 1.71 6.67 -5.78
N ILE A 40 1.22 6.78 -4.54
CA ILE A 40 1.37 8.00 -3.72
C ILE A 40 2.84 8.22 -3.40
N ILE A 41 3.53 7.21 -2.89
CA ILE A 41 4.93 7.29 -2.48
C ILE A 41 5.82 7.64 -3.66
N ILE A 42 5.62 6.96 -4.80
CA ILE A 42 6.39 7.19 -6.02
C ILE A 42 6.13 8.58 -6.61
N HIS A 43 4.87 9.05 -6.58
CA HIS A 43 4.54 10.39 -7.09
C HIS A 43 5.13 11.51 -6.22
N HIS A 44 5.29 11.28 -4.91
CA HIS A 44 5.89 12.22 -3.97
C HIS A 44 7.31 11.81 -3.57
N TRP A 45 8.06 11.21 -4.51
CA TRP A 45 9.32 10.57 -4.18
C TRP A 45 10.34 11.48 -3.50
N ASP A 46 10.37 12.76 -3.85
CA ASP A 46 11.28 13.73 -3.21
C ASP A 46 11.07 13.85 -1.69
N ILE A 47 9.86 13.60 -1.21
CA ILE A 47 9.54 13.56 0.22
C ILE A 47 9.94 12.20 0.81
N PHE A 48 9.69 11.12 0.07
CA PHE A 48 9.83 9.76 0.60
C PHE A 48 11.24 9.17 0.49
N LYS A 49 12.10 9.71 -0.39
CA LYS A 49 13.43 9.17 -0.66
C LYS A 49 14.34 9.11 0.57
N VAL A 50 14.15 10.03 1.53
CA VAL A 50 14.92 10.06 2.78
C VAL A 50 14.65 8.83 3.64
N TYR A 51 13.40 8.37 3.71
CA TYR A 51 13.02 7.17 4.45
C TYR A 51 13.54 5.91 3.77
N PHE A 52 13.45 5.85 2.45
CA PHE A 52 13.72 4.62 1.71
C PHE A 52 15.13 4.53 1.13
N ARG A 53 16.09 5.26 1.68
CA ARG A 53 17.52 5.24 1.27
C ARG A 53 17.70 5.42 -0.23
N GLU A 54 16.90 6.32 -0.81
CA GLU A 54 16.81 6.57 -2.25
C GLU A 54 16.50 5.34 -3.13
N ASN A 55 16.00 4.24 -2.54
CA ASN A 55 15.74 2.99 -3.25
C ASN A 55 14.28 2.87 -3.71
N GLN A 56 13.93 3.67 -4.71
CA GLN A 56 12.57 3.76 -5.26
C GLN A 56 12.04 2.42 -5.79
N GLU A 57 12.87 1.65 -6.51
CA GLU A 57 12.46 0.40 -7.15
C GLU A 57 12.19 -0.70 -6.12
N LYS A 58 12.94 -0.72 -5.01
CA LYS A 58 12.72 -1.66 -3.92
C LYS A 58 11.38 -1.42 -3.22
N VAL A 59 11.04 -0.15 -2.95
CA VAL A 59 9.73 0.24 -2.41
C VAL A 59 8.60 -0.25 -3.31
N LYS A 60 8.72 0.03 -4.62
CA LYS A 60 7.75 -0.37 -5.62
C LYS A 60 7.55 -1.89 -5.65
N THR A 61 8.64 -2.64 -5.68
CA THR A 61 8.63 -4.11 -5.68
C THR A 61 7.95 -4.64 -4.42
N TYR A 62 8.32 -4.12 -3.25
CA TYR A 62 7.82 -4.63 -1.98
C TYR A 62 6.35 -4.35 -1.77
N LEU A 63 5.87 -3.14 -2.09
CA LEU A 63 4.44 -2.82 -2.00
C LEU A 63 3.61 -3.66 -2.98
N LYS A 64 4.12 -3.92 -4.19
CA LYS A 64 3.48 -4.79 -5.18
C LYS A 64 3.41 -6.25 -4.70
N ASP A 65 4.48 -6.76 -4.11
CA ASP A 65 4.55 -8.13 -3.59
C ASP A 65 3.65 -8.31 -2.37
N ILE A 66 3.65 -7.37 -1.43
CA ILE A 66 2.72 -7.36 -0.29
C ILE A 66 1.28 -7.38 -0.77
N ASN A 67 0.94 -6.60 -1.80
CA ASN A 67 -0.41 -6.62 -2.38
C ASN A 67 -0.76 -7.96 -3.03
N SER A 68 0.15 -8.52 -3.83
CA SER A 68 -0.13 -9.68 -4.67
C SER A 68 0.01 -11.02 -3.96
N LEU A 69 0.98 -11.16 -3.06
CA LEU A 69 1.32 -12.38 -2.34
C LEU A 69 0.72 -12.42 -0.93
N GLY A 70 0.49 -11.27 -0.32
CA GLY A 70 -0.22 -11.16 0.95
C GLY A 70 -1.71 -10.88 0.72
N ARG A 71 -2.03 -9.59 0.60
CA ARG A 71 -3.41 -9.06 0.65
C ARG A 71 -4.37 -9.79 -0.29
N ARG A 72 -4.06 -9.86 -1.59
CA ARG A 72 -4.96 -10.49 -2.60
C ARG A 72 -5.18 -11.97 -2.35
N ARG A 73 -4.15 -12.69 -1.88
CA ARG A 73 -4.29 -14.12 -1.59
C ARG A 73 -5.21 -14.36 -0.40
N VAL A 74 -5.06 -13.57 0.68
CA VAL A 74 -5.96 -13.63 1.84
C VAL A 74 -7.40 -13.34 1.43
N MET A 75 -7.63 -12.23 0.71
CA MET A 75 -9.00 -11.81 0.35
C MET A 75 -9.72 -12.74 -0.62
N HIS A 76 -8.98 -13.40 -1.51
CA HIS A 76 -9.55 -14.36 -2.46
C HIS A 76 -9.45 -15.81 -1.97
N VAL A 77 -9.19 -16.03 -0.68
CA VAL A 77 -9.11 -17.36 -0.05
C VAL A 77 -8.17 -18.30 -0.83
N ARG A 78 -7.03 -17.76 -1.28
CA ARG A 78 -6.01 -18.50 -2.02
C ARG A 78 -4.91 -18.99 -1.09
N THR A 79 -4.24 -20.07 -1.48
CA THR A 79 -3.11 -20.62 -0.74
C THR A 79 -1.97 -19.61 -0.59
N ILE A 80 -1.49 -19.44 0.64
CA ILE A 80 -0.27 -18.72 0.99
C ILE A 80 0.76 -19.75 1.42
N THR A 81 1.85 -19.88 0.67
CA THR A 81 2.95 -20.78 1.04
C THR A 81 3.79 -20.16 2.16
N PRO A 82 4.52 -20.97 2.94
CA PRO A 82 5.46 -20.46 3.93
C PRO A 82 6.46 -19.46 3.35
N ASP A 83 6.94 -19.70 2.12
CA ASP A 83 7.87 -18.80 1.42
C ASP A 83 7.25 -17.44 1.12
N TYR A 84 6.01 -17.40 0.62
CA TYR A 84 5.32 -16.14 0.38
C TYR A 84 5.07 -15.38 1.68
N ALA A 85 4.63 -16.08 2.73
CA ALA A 85 4.43 -15.45 4.03
C ALA A 85 5.74 -14.88 4.60
N ASN A 86 6.85 -15.61 4.48
CA ASN A 86 8.16 -15.13 4.92
C ASN A 86 8.63 -13.91 4.09
N MET A 87 8.46 -13.96 2.76
CA MET A 87 8.84 -12.85 1.90
C MET A 87 8.06 -11.58 2.22
N VAL A 88 6.73 -11.66 2.36
CA VAL A 88 5.88 -10.52 2.76
C VAL A 88 6.30 -9.98 4.12
N ARG A 89 6.63 -10.83 5.10
CA ARG A 89 7.12 -10.39 6.42
C ARG A 89 8.44 -9.62 6.31
N GLN A 90 9.39 -10.10 5.53
CA GLN A 90 10.68 -9.42 5.35
C GLN A 90 10.53 -8.08 4.63
N GLN A 91 9.61 -8.00 3.67
CA GLN A 91 9.30 -6.76 2.96
C GLN A 91 8.65 -5.71 3.87
N ILE A 92 7.68 -6.12 4.69
CA ILE A 92 7.06 -5.26 5.71
C ILE A 92 8.10 -4.80 6.71
N LYS A 93 8.96 -5.71 7.20
CA LYS A 93 10.03 -5.38 8.14
C LYS A 93 10.95 -4.30 7.56
N TRP A 94 11.43 -4.49 6.33
CA TRP A 94 12.28 -3.50 5.67
C TRP A 94 11.60 -2.14 5.50
N LEU A 95 10.32 -2.12 5.10
CA LEU A 95 9.56 -0.87 4.96
C LEU A 95 9.39 -0.15 6.30
N SER A 96 9.12 -0.89 7.39
CA SER A 96 8.99 -0.32 8.74
C SER A 96 10.32 0.25 9.24
N GLU A 97 11.39 -0.54 9.18
CA GLU A 97 12.72 -0.12 9.63
C GLU A 97 13.21 1.11 8.87
N SER A 98 12.91 1.20 7.57
CA SER A 98 13.25 2.36 6.73
C SER A 98 12.56 3.65 7.21
N ILE A 99 11.35 3.55 7.76
CA ILE A 99 10.62 4.71 8.29
C ILE A 99 11.15 5.08 9.68
N ASP A 100 11.38 4.07 10.53
CA ASP A 100 11.82 4.28 11.91
C ASP A 100 13.25 4.85 12.02
N GLU A 101 14.14 4.51 11.08
CA GLU A 101 15.53 4.98 11.05
C GLU A 101 15.68 6.50 10.87
N VAL A 102 14.69 7.18 10.28
CA VAL A 102 14.76 8.62 10.01
C VAL A 102 14.37 9.47 11.22
N GLY A 103 13.71 8.87 12.23
CA GLY A 103 13.17 9.58 13.39
C GLY A 103 11.99 10.49 13.02
N TYR A 104 10.97 10.51 13.87
CA TYR A 104 9.85 11.47 13.77
C TYR A 104 10.26 12.87 14.23
#